data_AF-A0A966FNF4-F1
#
_entry.id   AF-A0A966FNF4-F1
#
_cell.length_a   1.000
_cell.length_b   1.000
_cell.length_c   1.000
_cell.angle_alpha   90.00
_cell.angle_beta   90.00
_cell.angle_gamma   90.00
#
_symmetry.space_group_name_H-M   'P 1'
#
loop_
_entity.id
_entity.type
_entity.pdbx_description
1 polymer ?
#
loop_
_entity_poly.entity_id
_entity_poly.type
_entity_poly.pdbx_seq_one_letter_code
_entity_poly.pdbx_strand_id
1 'polypeptide(L)'
;SNKLANISLDYSTITDYTYFKKDEITNFVRAFQNNKTITYLRVKLQKEISVGKFALNNTILYQNVQDENNTLNVPEITTRNTLYYSSHMFKKALFLQTGVTFNYFTKYYMNAYDPLLAEFIVQNEK
;
A
#
# COMPACT_ATOMS: atom_id res chain seq x y z
N SER A 1 -25.53 7.88 12.18
CA SER A 1 -25.15 8.06 10.77
C SER A 1 -24.40 6.81 10.32
N ASN A 2 -25.09 5.86 9.67
CA ASN A 2 -24.50 4.60 9.19
C ASN A 2 -23.81 4.87 7.84
N LYS A 3 -22.48 5.05 7.84
CA LYS A 3 -21.73 5.13 6.58
C LYS A 3 -21.73 3.76 5.91
N LEU A 4 -22.52 3.61 4.84
CA LEU A 4 -22.66 2.38 4.06
C LEU A 4 -21.36 1.97 3.33
N ALA A 5 -20.44 2.92 3.14
CA ALA A 5 -19.08 2.76 2.64
C ALA A 5 -18.27 4.02 2.99
N ASN A 6 -16.96 3.86 3.20
CA ASN A 6 -16.03 4.98 3.33
C ASN A 6 -15.25 5.11 2.01
N ILE A 7 -15.35 6.29 1.40
CA ILE A 7 -14.58 6.64 0.19
C ILE A 7 -13.65 7.78 0.57
N SER A 8 -12.39 7.68 0.21
CA SER A 8 -11.37 8.71 0.39
C SER A 8 -10.63 8.93 -0.93
N LEU A 9 -10.42 10.19 -1.28
CA LEU A 9 -9.68 10.60 -2.47
C LEU A 9 -8.58 11.55 -2.01
N ASP A 10 -7.35 11.19 -2.33
CA ASP A 10 -6.17 12.00 -2.07
C ASP A 10 -5.48 12.32 -3.39
N TYR A 11 -5.14 13.59 -3.58
CA TYR A 11 -4.33 14.05 -4.70
C TYR A 11 -3.14 14.80 -4.14
N SER A 12 -1.94 14.47 -4.59
CA SER A 12 -0.70 15.03 -4.07
C SER A 12 0.30 15.25 -5.18
N THR A 13 1.05 16.33 -5.04
CA THR A 13 2.13 16.72 -5.93
C THR A 13 3.42 16.70 -5.13
N ILE A 14 4.38 15.90 -5.55
CA ILE A 14 5.66 15.70 -4.86
C ILE A 14 6.76 16.29 -5.76
N THR A 15 7.48 17.27 -5.25
CA THR A 15 8.66 17.83 -5.91
C THR A 15 9.92 17.36 -5.19
N ASP A 16 11.07 17.41 -5.88
CA ASP A 16 12.38 17.19 -5.27
C ASP A 16 12.54 15.83 -4.58
N TYR A 17 11.86 14.80 -5.10
CA TYR A 17 11.81 13.46 -4.51
C TYR A 17 13.20 12.80 -4.51
N THR A 18 13.71 12.47 -3.32
CA THR A 18 15.01 11.81 -3.17
C THR A 18 14.83 10.30 -3.07
N TYR A 19 15.68 9.57 -3.78
CA TYR A 19 15.62 8.12 -3.85
C TYR A 19 17.01 7.52 -4.02
N PHE A 20 17.20 6.28 -3.57
CA PHE A 20 18.43 5.53 -3.84
C PHE A 20 18.24 4.70 -5.11
N LYS A 21 19.24 4.71 -5.98
CA LYS A 21 19.32 3.83 -7.15
C LYS A 21 20.75 3.32 -7.28
N LYS A 22 20.93 2.15 -7.87
CA LYS A 22 22.25 1.68 -8.27
C LYS A 22 22.76 2.52 -9.44
N ASP A 23 23.93 3.11 -9.29
CA ASP A 23 24.62 3.85 -10.35
C ASP A 23 25.06 2.87 -11.44
N GLU A 24 24.69 3.15 -12.69
CA GLU A 24 24.94 2.28 -13.84
C GLU A 24 26.44 2.19 -14.19
N ILE A 25 27.23 3.20 -13.82
CA ILE A 25 28.67 3.24 -14.13
C ILE A 25 29.47 2.55 -13.03
N THR A 26 29.20 2.90 -11.77
CA THR A 26 30.03 2.44 -10.65
C THR A 26 29.50 1.20 -9.96
N ASN A 27 28.27 0.77 -10.29
CA ASN A 27 27.54 -0.31 -9.63
C ASN A 27 27.34 -0.12 -8.11
N PHE A 28 27.65 1.05 -7.55
CA PHE A 28 27.39 1.39 -6.16
C PHE A 28 26.02 2.08 -6.03
N VAL A 29 25.39 1.91 -4.88
CA VAL A 29 24.16 2.64 -4.56
C VAL A 29 24.50 4.06 -4.16
N ARG A 30 23.78 5.03 -4.74
CA ARG A 30 23.92 6.46 -4.45
C ARG A 30 22.54 7.12 -4.36
N ALA A 31 22.48 8.25 -3.66
CA ALA A 31 21.28 9.06 -3.58
C ALA A 31 21.14 9.89 -4.86
N PHE A 32 19.95 9.85 -5.44
CA PHE A 32 19.54 10.67 -6.58
C PHE A 32 18.31 11.49 -6.18
N GLN A 33 18.11 12.58 -6.91
CA GLN A 33 16.93 13.42 -6.75
C GLN A 33 16.20 13.51 -8.08
N ASN A 34 14.88 13.40 -8.01
CA ASN A 34 14.01 13.57 -9.14
C ASN A 34 13.80 15.06 -9.39
N ASN A 35 14.31 15.56 -10.52
CA ASN A 35 14.14 16.96 -10.93
C ASN A 35 12.74 17.23 -11.52
N LYS A 36 11.92 16.18 -11.71
CA LYS A 36 10.57 16.27 -12.23
C LYS A 36 9.56 16.05 -11.11
N THR A 37 8.44 16.74 -11.22
CA THR A 37 7.33 16.62 -10.27
C THR A 37 6.61 15.30 -10.45
N ILE A 38 6.40 14.58 -9.35
CA ILE A 38 5.60 13.36 -9.31
C ILE A 38 4.17 13.75 -8.93
N THR A 39 3.21 13.31 -9.74
CA THR A 39 1.79 13.46 -9.40
C THR A 39 1.24 12.13 -8.90
N TYR A 40 0.61 12.15 -7.73
CA TYR A 40 0.08 10.95 -7.08
C TYR A 40 -1.39 11.11 -6.75
N LEU A 41 -2.22 10.26 -7.37
CA LEU A 41 -3.64 10.14 -7.12
C LEU A 41 -3.92 8.83 -6.39
N ARG A 42 -4.68 8.90 -5.31
CA ARG A 42 -5.09 7.74 -4.51
C ARG A 42 -6.58 7.76 -4.25
N VAL A 43 -7.25 6.67 -4.58
CA VAL A 43 -8.67 6.47 -4.32
C VAL A 43 -8.86 5.21 -3.48
N LYS A 44 -9.38 5.39 -2.27
CA LYS A 44 -9.57 4.31 -1.31
C LYS A 44 -11.05 4.11 -1.05
N LEU A 45 -11.53 2.90 -1.28
CA LEU A 45 -12.87 2.45 -0.95
C LEU A 45 -12.79 1.41 0.17
N GLN A 46 -13.51 1.62 1.25
CA GLN A 46 -13.60 0.68 2.36
C GLN A 46 -15.04 0.37 2.70
N LYS A 47 -15.35 -0.91 2.87
CA LYS A 47 -16.65 -1.36 3.27
C LYS A 47 -16.55 -2.57 4.18
N GLU A 48 -17.16 -2.44 5.36
CA GLU A 48 -17.37 -3.55 6.27
C GLU A 48 -18.81 -4.04 6.16
N ILE A 49 -18.98 -5.35 6.03
CA ILE A 49 -20.26 -6.03 5.99
C ILE A 49 -20.29 -6.98 7.17
N SER A 50 -21.09 -6.67 8.18
CA SER A 50 -21.18 -7.45 9.42
C SER A 50 -22.55 -8.12 9.50
N VAL A 51 -22.54 -9.45 9.68
CA VAL A 51 -23.73 -10.30 9.82
C VAL A 51 -23.57 -11.17 11.05
N GLY A 52 -24.32 -10.84 12.10
CA GLY A 52 -24.25 -11.53 13.39
C GLY A 52 -22.86 -11.38 14.03
N LYS A 53 -22.16 -12.51 14.19
CA LYS A 53 -20.81 -12.56 14.79
C LYS A 53 -19.69 -12.51 13.75
N PHE A 54 -20.02 -12.55 12.46
CA PHE A 54 -19.06 -12.49 11.38
C PHE A 54 -19.05 -11.11 10.74
N ALA A 55 -17.88 -10.68 10.31
CA ALA A 55 -17.69 -9.45 9.60
C ALA A 55 -16.67 -9.63 8.48
N LEU A 56 -16.98 -9.06 7.33
CA LEU A 56 -16.13 -9.03 6.16
C LEU A 56 -15.74 -7.57 5.89
N ASN A 57 -14.49 -7.24 6.16
CA ASN A 57 -13.92 -5.93 5.92
C ASN A 57 -13.13 -5.92 4.60
N ASN A 58 -13.63 -5.17 3.63
CA ASN A 58 -13.08 -5.05 2.30
C ASN A 58 -12.48 -3.66 2.13
N THR A 59 -11.24 -3.59 1.67
CA THR A 59 -10.56 -2.35 1.29
C THR A 59 -10.02 -2.51 -0.12
N ILE A 60 -10.38 -1.59 -1.00
CA ILE A 60 -9.87 -1.48 -2.36
C ILE A 60 -9.16 -0.12 -2.45
N LEU A 61 -7.92 -0.15 -2.92
CA LEU A 61 -7.09 1.02 -3.10
C LEU A 61 -6.65 1.06 -4.56
N TYR A 62 -7.03 2.13 -5.25
CA TYR A 62 -6.54 2.49 -6.57
C TYR A 62 -5.50 3.60 -6.44
N GLN A 63 -4.40 3.49 -7.17
CA GLN A 63 -3.28 4.42 -7.12
C GLN A 63 -2.82 4.70 -8.55
N ASN A 64 -2.71 5.97 -8.92
CA ASN A 64 -2.10 6.38 -10.16
C ASN A 64 -0.92 7.31 -9.83
N VAL A 65 0.27 6.92 -10.25
CA VAL A 65 1.50 7.70 -10.11
C VAL A 65 1.93 8.12 -11.51
N GLN A 66 1.99 9.42 -11.75
CA GLN A 66 2.67 9.98 -12.91
C GLN A 66 4.05 10.42 -12.46
N ASP A 67 5.03 9.58 -12.77
CA ASP A 67 6.45 9.81 -12.51
C ASP A 67 7.24 9.40 -13.74
N GLU A 68 7.77 10.39 -14.48
CA GLU A 68 8.53 10.13 -15.71
C GLU A 68 9.82 9.35 -15.44
N ASN A 69 10.36 9.41 -14.23
CA ASN A 69 11.60 8.73 -13.87
C ASN A 69 11.36 7.37 -13.19
N ASN A 70 10.09 6.93 -13.04
CA ASN A 70 9.71 5.67 -12.41
C ASN A 70 10.41 5.43 -11.06
N THR A 71 10.43 6.45 -10.21
CA THR A 71 11.10 6.45 -8.90
C THR A 71 10.16 6.01 -7.78
N LEU A 72 8.87 6.33 -7.88
CA LEU A 72 7.84 5.91 -6.94
C LEU A 72 7.09 4.67 -7.43
N ASN A 73 7.56 3.51 -7.00
CA ASN A 73 6.98 2.23 -7.38
C ASN A 73 5.87 1.79 -6.42
N VAL A 74 4.61 1.84 -6.89
CA VAL A 74 3.46 1.35 -6.14
C VAL A 74 2.55 0.51 -7.03
N PRO A 75 1.84 -0.49 -6.48
CA PRO A 75 0.83 -1.23 -7.21
C PRO A 75 -0.36 -0.32 -7.55
N GLU A 76 -0.82 -0.37 -8.80
CA GLU A 76 -1.97 0.39 -9.26
C GLU A 76 -3.25 0.01 -8.50
N ILE A 77 -3.45 -1.28 -8.22
CA ILE A 77 -4.58 -1.77 -7.42
C ILE A 77 -4.06 -2.64 -6.28
N THR A 78 -4.53 -2.33 -5.07
CA THR A 78 -4.36 -3.16 -3.88
C THR A 78 -5.73 -3.48 -3.29
N THR A 79 -5.98 -4.75 -3.01
CA THR A 79 -7.18 -5.17 -2.29
C THR A 79 -6.83 -5.95 -1.04
N ARG A 80 -7.57 -5.70 0.03
CA ARG A 80 -7.47 -6.39 1.30
C ARG A 80 -8.87 -6.78 1.76
N ASN A 81 -9.08 -8.07 1.95
CA ASN A 81 -10.35 -8.62 2.38
C ASN A 81 -10.11 -9.43 3.66
N THR A 82 -10.68 -8.98 4.77
CA THR A 82 -10.52 -9.61 6.09
C THR A 82 -11.85 -10.17 6.52
N LEU A 83 -11.96 -11.49 6.57
CA LEU A 83 -13.12 -12.17 7.15
C LEU A 83 -12.77 -12.53 8.59
N TYR A 84 -13.54 -12.00 9.53
CA TYR A 84 -13.32 -12.24 10.96
C TYR A 84 -14.61 -12.59 11.70
N TYR A 85 -14.45 -13.38 12.74
CA TYR A 85 -15.47 -13.74 13.72
C TYR A 85 -15.15 -13.05 15.04
N SER A 86 -16.13 -12.41 15.66
CA SER A 86 -16.01 -11.74 16.95
C SER A 86 -17.11 -12.18 17.92
N SER A 87 -16.76 -12.62 19.13
CA SER A 87 -17.74 -13.00 20.15
C SER A 87 -17.20 -12.90 21.58
N HIS A 88 -18.13 -12.66 22.53
CA HIS A 88 -17.84 -12.75 23.95
C HIS A 88 -17.97 -14.20 24.46
N MET A 89 -16.98 -14.67 25.20
CA MET A 89 -16.94 -15.99 25.84
C MET A 89 -16.90 -15.85 27.37
N PHE A 90 -17.10 -16.95 28.10
CA PHE A 90 -17.02 -17.01 29.57
C PHE A 90 -17.86 -15.94 30.30
N LYS A 91 -19.17 -15.88 30.04
CA LYS A 91 -20.07 -14.84 30.60
C LYS A 91 -19.56 -13.40 30.37
N LYS A 92 -18.97 -13.16 29.19
CA LYS A 92 -18.36 -11.89 28.78
C LYS A 92 -17.03 -11.53 29.46
N ALA A 93 -16.36 -12.47 30.13
CA ALA A 93 -15.02 -12.25 30.68
C ALA A 93 -13.90 -12.26 29.61
N LEU A 94 -14.18 -12.76 28.40
CA LEU A 94 -13.24 -12.75 27.27
C LEU A 94 -13.92 -12.28 25.99
N PHE A 95 -13.24 -11.45 25.21
CA PHE A 95 -13.63 -11.13 23.83
C PHE A 95 -12.66 -11.82 22.87
N LEU A 96 -13.18 -12.74 22.05
CA LEU A 96 -12.41 -13.43 21.03
C LEU A 96 -12.72 -12.81 19.67
N GLN A 97 -11.67 -12.41 18.95
CA GLN A 97 -11.74 -12.02 17.55
C GLN A 97 -10.67 -12.78 16.77
N THR A 98 -11.09 -13.58 15.80
CA THR A 98 -10.21 -14.37 14.95
C THR A 98 -10.65 -14.29 13.50
N GLY A 99 -9.74 -14.42 12.55
CA GLY A 99 -10.08 -14.27 11.15
C GLY A 99 -8.93 -14.57 10.20
N VAL A 100 -9.23 -14.48 8.92
CA VAL A 100 -8.29 -14.66 7.82
C VAL A 100 -8.26 -13.39 6.97
N THR A 101 -7.06 -13.01 6.53
CA THR A 101 -6.88 -11.84 5.67
C THR A 101 -6.32 -12.28 4.33
N PHE A 102 -7.02 -11.92 3.26
CA PHE A 102 -6.56 -12.06 1.89
C PHE A 102 -6.06 -10.71 1.37
N ASN A 103 -4.87 -10.69 0.79
CA ASN A 103 -4.26 -9.50 0.18
C ASN A 103 -3.92 -9.79 -1.28
N TYR A 104 -4.21 -8.83 -2.15
CA TYR A 104 -3.86 -8.90 -3.57
C TYR A 104 -3.30 -7.56 -4.04
N PHE A 105 -2.22 -7.61 -4.81
CA PHE A 105 -1.52 -6.46 -5.37
C PHE A 105 -1.32 -6.70 -6.87
N THR A 106 -1.58 -5.69 -7.69
CA THR A 106 -1.23 -5.78 -9.12
C THR A 106 0.28 -5.84 -9.30
N LYS A 107 0.72 -6.34 -10.46
CA LYS A 107 2.13 -6.40 -10.81
C LYS A 107 2.73 -4.98 -10.81
N TYR A 108 3.85 -4.82 -10.12
CA TYR A 108 4.65 -3.60 -10.10
C TYR A 108 6.11 -3.96 -9.84
N TYR A 109 7.02 -3.01 -10.06
CA TYR A 109 8.44 -3.18 -9.76
C TYR A 109 8.70 -2.86 -8.30
N MET A 110 8.90 -3.86 -7.44
CA MET A 110 9.27 -3.60 -6.06
C MET A 110 10.69 -3.05 -5.97
N ASN A 111 10.90 -2.08 -5.08
CA ASN A 111 12.23 -1.63 -4.73
C ASN A 111 13.04 -2.82 -4.17
N ALA A 112 14.29 -2.94 -4.61
CA ALA A 112 15.19 -3.94 -4.08
C ALA A 112 15.73 -3.50 -2.72
N TYR A 113 16.10 -4.47 -1.89
CA TYR A 113 16.74 -4.19 -0.61
C TYR A 113 18.25 -4.27 -0.78
N ASP A 114 18.97 -3.20 -0.45
CA ASP A 114 20.42 -3.21 -0.34
C ASP A 114 20.81 -3.54 1.11
N PRO A 115 21.41 -4.71 1.38
CA PRO A 115 21.76 -5.11 2.74
C PRO A 115 22.97 -4.37 3.31
N LEU A 116 23.82 -3.77 2.48
CA LEU A 116 25.00 -3.03 2.93
C LEU A 116 24.60 -1.67 3.51
N LEU A 117 23.66 -0.99 2.85
CA LEU A 117 23.09 0.26 3.33
C LEU A 117 21.89 0.07 4.25
N ALA A 118 21.33 -1.15 4.29
CA ALA A 118 20.06 -1.46 4.94
C ALA A 118 18.88 -0.61 4.44
N GLU A 119 18.92 -0.23 3.16
CA GLU A 119 18.01 0.72 2.52
C GLU A 119 17.33 0.10 1.30
N PHE A 120 16.15 0.63 0.94
CA PHE A 120 15.47 0.24 -0.30
C PHE A 120 15.93 1.09 -1.48
N ILE A 121 16.26 0.43 -2.58
CA ILE A 121 16.72 1.04 -3.82
C ILE A 121 15.69 0.86 -4.93
N VAL A 122 15.45 1.92 -5.68
CA VAL A 122 14.58 1.90 -6.86
C VAL A 122 15.22 1.00 -7.90
N GLN A 123 14.45 0.02 -8.36
CA GLN A 123 14.83 -0.90 -9.43
C GLN A 123 13.65 -1.03 -10.38
N ASN A 124 13.88 -0.77 -11.67
CA ASN A 124 12.85 -0.79 -12.71
C ASN A 124 13.09 -1.89 -13.75
N GLU A 125 14.05 -2.75 -13.50
CA GLU A 125 14.43 -3.87 -14.36
C GLU A 125 14.37 -5.16 -13.54
N LYS A 126 13.96 -6.27 -14.16
CA LYS A 126 13.93 -7.58 -13.50
C LYS A 126 14.88 -8.53 -14.21
#